data_AF-A0A352APU5-F1
#
_entry.id   AF-A0A352APU5-F1
#
_cell.length_a   1.000
_cell.length_b   1.000
_cell.length_c   1.000
_cell.angle_alpha   90.00
_cell.angle_beta   90.00
_cell.angle_gamma   90.00
#
_symmetry.space_group_name_H-M   'P 1'
#
loop_
_entity.id
_entity.type
_entity.pdbx_description
1 polymer ?
#
loop_
_entity_poly.entity_id
_entity_poly.type
_entity_poly.pdbx_seq_one_letter_code
_entity_poly.pdbx_strand_id
1 'polypeptide(L)'
;MGLAITIPLMLMALVAPIINPYEPATDRNYAARLHPPSIEHWFGTDGLGRDILDLVWYGLRTSLFISLVSVGLGLSLGLLLGLVAGYFRGWLDTLIGWGTDILLAFPSILLAIAVVTV
;
A
#
# COMPACT_ATOMS: atom_id res chain seq x y z
N MET A 1 -2.36 6.95 19.28
CA MET A 1 -2.11 7.79 18.10
C MET A 1 -2.30 7.00 16.79
N GLY A 2 -1.56 5.91 16.54
CA GLY A 2 -1.70 5.13 15.29
C GLY A 2 -3.12 4.67 14.98
N LEU A 3 -3.79 3.96 15.91
CA LEU A 3 -5.17 3.51 15.73
C LEU A 3 -6.17 4.66 15.47
N ALA A 4 -5.97 5.82 16.09
CA ALA A 4 -6.83 6.98 15.90
C ALA A 4 -6.74 7.56 14.47
N ILE A 5 -5.63 7.32 13.76
CA ILE A 5 -5.43 7.73 12.36
C ILE A 5 -5.91 6.63 11.42
N THR A 6 -5.61 5.36 11.73
CA THR A 6 -5.93 4.23 10.84
C THR A 6 -7.42 3.91 10.79
N ILE A 7 -8.14 3.99 11.92
CA ILE A 7 -9.56 3.63 11.98
C ILE A 7 -10.41 4.51 11.03
N PRO A 8 -10.30 5.85 11.04
CA PRO A 8 -11.03 6.69 10.09
C PRO A 8 -10.71 6.38 8.62
N LEU A 9 -9.43 6.16 8.28
CA LEU A 9 -9.02 5.83 6.90
C LEU A 9 -9.58 4.49 6.45
N MET A 10 -9.64 3.52 7.34
CA MET A 10 -10.20 2.20 7.08
C MET A 10 -11.72 2.27 6.86
N LEU A 11 -12.42 3.11 7.64
CA LEU A 11 -13.84 3.38 7.42
C LEU A 11 -14.09 4.09 6.09
N MET A 12 -13.29 5.10 5.73
CA MET A 12 -13.38 5.77 4.43
C MET A 12 -13.20 4.77 3.27
N ALA A 13 -12.17 3.91 3.34
CA ALA A 13 -11.91 2.91 2.32
C ALA A 13 -13.05 1.88 2.17
N LEU A 14 -13.75 1.53 3.26
CA LEU A 14 -14.87 0.59 3.23
C LEU A 14 -16.14 1.21 2.63
N VAL A 15 -16.33 2.50 2.84
CA VAL A 15 -17.49 3.28 2.37
C VAL A 15 -17.33 3.71 0.90
N ALA A 16 -16.11 3.66 0.35
CA ALA A 16 -15.78 4.00 -1.04
C ALA A 16 -16.77 3.47 -2.10
N PRO A 17 -17.02 2.15 -2.22
CA PRO A 17 -17.91 1.61 -3.26
C PRO A 17 -19.39 1.91 -3.03
N ILE A 18 -19.78 2.39 -1.84
CA ILE A 18 -21.17 2.67 -1.48
C ILE A 18 -21.56 4.10 -1.88
N ILE A 19 -20.64 5.06 -1.75
CA ILE A 19 -20.94 6.48 -1.97
C ILE A 19 -20.90 6.84 -3.46
N ASN A 20 -19.94 6.30 -4.21
CA ASN A 20 -19.79 6.62 -5.62
C ASN A 20 -19.27 5.37 -6.33
N PRO A 21 -20.06 4.64 -7.13
CA PRO A 21 -19.57 3.54 -7.96
C PRO A 21 -18.76 4.10 -9.13
N TYR A 22 -17.62 4.70 -8.81
CA TYR A 22 -16.65 5.22 -9.75
C TYR A 22 -15.75 4.07 -10.19
N GLU A 23 -15.52 3.92 -11.49
CA GLU A 23 -14.57 2.95 -12.02
C GLU A 23 -13.36 3.69 -12.60
N PRO A 24 -12.27 3.89 -11.82
CA PRO A 24 -11.09 4.65 -12.26
C PRO A 24 -10.40 4.10 -13.52
N ALA A 25 -10.67 2.83 -13.86
CA ALA A 25 -10.13 2.16 -15.04
C ALA A 25 -10.88 2.54 -16.34
N THR A 26 -12.18 2.82 -16.21
CA THR A 26 -13.12 2.99 -17.34
C THR A 26 -13.53 4.45 -17.51
N ASP A 27 -13.71 5.17 -16.41
CA ASP A 27 -14.17 6.55 -16.42
C ASP A 27 -13.07 7.48 -16.92
N ARG A 28 -13.35 8.19 -18.03
CA ARG A 28 -12.46 9.18 -18.63
C ARG A 28 -13.30 10.31 -19.20
N ASN A 29 -13.07 11.52 -18.71
CA ASN A 29 -13.67 12.73 -19.27
C ASN A 29 -12.59 13.63 -19.87
N TYR A 30 -12.25 13.39 -21.13
CA TYR A 30 -11.19 14.15 -21.79
C TYR A 30 -11.48 15.66 -21.91
N ALA A 31 -12.74 16.08 -21.79
CA ALA A 31 -13.11 17.50 -21.80
C ALA A 31 -12.74 18.21 -20.49
N ALA A 32 -12.66 17.47 -19.39
CA ALA A 32 -12.31 18.00 -18.07
C ALA A 32 -10.85 17.67 -17.70
N ARG A 33 -9.91 17.60 -18.66
CA ARG A 33 -8.50 17.27 -18.38
C ARG A 33 -7.77 18.40 -17.67
N LEU A 34 -6.98 18.06 -16.65
CA LEU A 34 -6.10 19.00 -15.93
C LEU A 34 -6.86 20.23 -15.37
N HIS A 35 -8.11 20.03 -14.97
CA HIS A 35 -8.88 21.07 -14.32
C HIS A 35 -8.36 21.30 -12.90
N PRO A 36 -8.22 22.57 -12.47
CA PRO A 36 -7.88 22.87 -11.08
C PRO A 36 -9.02 22.47 -10.14
N PRO A 37 -8.76 22.41 -8.81
CA PRO A 37 -9.78 22.14 -7.81
C PRO A 37 -11.01 23.06 -7.97
N SER A 38 -12.19 22.46 -7.98
CA SER A 38 -13.48 23.14 -8.14
C SER A 38 -14.57 22.43 -7.33
N ILE A 39 -15.76 23.03 -7.23
CA ILE A 39 -16.91 22.41 -6.55
C ILE A 39 -17.31 21.08 -7.20
N GLU A 40 -17.14 20.98 -8.52
CA GLU A 40 -17.39 19.75 -9.28
C GLU A 40 -16.26 18.72 -9.14
N HIS A 41 -15.02 19.18 -8.96
CA HIS A 41 -13.85 18.31 -8.81
C HIS A 41 -13.00 18.79 -7.63
N TRP A 42 -13.26 18.27 -6.43
CA TRP A 42 -12.73 18.84 -5.19
C TRP A 42 -11.21 18.86 -5.14
N PHE A 43 -10.55 17.86 -5.73
CA PHE A 43 -9.10 17.77 -5.85
C PHE A 43 -8.60 18.05 -7.28
N GLY A 44 -9.50 18.45 -8.19
CA GLY A 44 -9.22 18.62 -9.61
C GLY A 44 -9.19 17.29 -10.36
N THR A 45 -8.70 17.33 -11.60
CA THR A 45 -8.65 16.17 -12.47
C THR A 45 -7.25 15.85 -12.99
N ASP A 46 -7.02 14.58 -13.30
CA ASP A 46 -5.75 14.12 -13.87
C ASP A 46 -5.65 14.34 -15.41
N GLY A 47 -4.56 13.85 -16.01
CA GLY A 47 -4.33 13.92 -17.46
C GLY A 47 -5.31 13.10 -18.31
N LEU A 48 -6.17 12.28 -17.71
CA LEU A 48 -7.26 11.57 -18.37
C LEU A 48 -8.63 12.19 -18.05
N GLY A 49 -8.67 13.25 -17.25
CA GLY A 49 -9.89 13.93 -16.80
C GLY A 49 -10.67 13.14 -15.75
N ARG A 50 -9.96 12.33 -14.95
CA ARG A 50 -10.52 11.58 -13.81
C ARG A 50 -10.44 12.42 -12.55
N ASP A 51 -11.45 12.34 -11.69
CA ASP A 51 -11.44 13.05 -10.41
C ASP A 51 -10.37 12.47 -9.49
N ILE A 52 -9.46 13.33 -9.03
CA ILE A 52 -8.35 12.95 -8.15
C ILE A 52 -8.86 12.51 -6.77
N LEU A 53 -9.96 13.07 -6.28
CA LEU A 53 -10.55 12.67 -5.00
C LEU A 53 -11.01 11.21 -5.06
N ASP A 54 -11.72 10.84 -6.13
CA ASP A 54 -12.17 9.46 -6.33
C ASP A 54 -10.99 8.51 -6.49
N LEU A 55 -9.96 8.90 -7.25
CA LEU A 55 -8.71 8.14 -7.38
C LEU A 55 -8.03 7.89 -6.04
N VAL A 56 -7.91 8.91 -5.19
CA VAL A 56 -7.33 8.79 -3.85
C VAL A 56 -8.20 7.88 -2.98
N TRP A 57 -9.51 8.09 -2.99
CA TRP A 57 -10.45 7.35 -2.17
C TRP A 57 -10.45 5.85 -2.50
N TYR A 58 -10.48 5.51 -3.79
CA TYR A 58 -10.36 4.12 -4.26
C TYR A 58 -8.96 3.55 -4.03
N GLY A 59 -7.92 4.38 -4.19
CA GLY A 59 -6.53 4.02 -3.90
C GLY A 59 -6.34 3.56 -2.46
N LEU A 60 -7.01 4.20 -1.48
CA LEU A 60 -6.93 3.82 -0.07
C LEU A 60 -7.29 2.34 0.16
N ARG A 61 -8.33 1.82 -0.51
CA ARG A 61 -8.73 0.41 -0.37
C ARG A 61 -7.64 -0.54 -0.85
N THR A 62 -7.07 -0.27 -2.01
CA THR A 62 -5.99 -1.08 -2.59
C THR A 62 -4.75 -1.02 -1.71
N SER A 63 -4.36 0.16 -1.24
CA SER A 63 -3.22 0.34 -0.33
C SER A 63 -3.39 -0.40 0.99
N LEU A 64 -4.59 -0.36 1.58
CA LEU A 64 -4.90 -1.09 2.82
C LEU A 64 -4.84 -2.60 2.62
N PHE A 65 -5.39 -3.10 1.51
CA PHE A 65 -5.34 -4.53 1.19
C PHE A 65 -3.90 -5.01 1.01
N ILE A 66 -3.11 -4.32 0.20
CA ILE A 66 -1.69 -4.66 -0.02
C ILE A 66 -0.94 -4.63 1.30
N SER A 67 -1.11 -3.58 2.09
CA SER A 67 -0.42 -3.44 3.37
C SER A 67 -0.78 -4.55 4.35
N LEU A 68 -2.06 -4.92 4.44
CA LEU A 68 -2.53 -5.99 5.32
C LEU A 68 -1.94 -7.35 4.91
N VAL A 69 -1.95 -7.66 3.62
CA VAL A 69 -1.41 -8.92 3.09
C VAL A 69 0.11 -8.98 3.28
N SER A 70 0.84 -7.92 2.92
CA SER A 70 2.29 -7.87 3.05
C SER A 70 2.74 -8.00 4.50
N VAL A 71 2.11 -7.28 5.43
CA VAL A 71 2.43 -7.36 6.87
C VAL A 71 2.04 -8.72 7.43
N GLY A 72 0.87 -9.26 7.05
CA GLY A 72 0.43 -10.58 7.49
C GLY A 72 1.39 -11.69 7.07
N LEU A 73 1.86 -11.66 5.82
CA LEU A 73 2.85 -12.61 5.31
C LEU A 73 4.20 -12.44 6.01
N GLY A 74 4.69 -11.21 6.13
CA GLY A 74 5.95 -10.91 6.81
C GLY A 74 5.95 -11.34 8.27
N LEU A 75 4.86 -11.08 9.00
CA LEU A 75 4.69 -11.53 10.39
C LEU A 75 4.63 -13.05 10.48
N SER A 76 3.86 -13.71 9.61
CA SER A 76 3.70 -15.17 9.65
C SER A 76 5.03 -15.88 9.39
N LEU A 77 5.73 -15.51 8.31
CA LEU A 77 7.02 -16.10 7.96
C LEU A 77 8.10 -15.73 8.96
N GLY A 78 8.16 -14.45 9.36
CA GLY A 78 9.14 -13.97 10.34
C GLY A 78 8.96 -14.64 11.70
N LEU A 79 7.73 -14.86 12.15
CA LEU A 79 7.45 -15.57 13.39
C LEU A 79 7.89 -17.04 13.31
N LEU A 80 7.57 -17.74 12.21
CA LEU A 80 7.99 -19.13 12.02
C LEU A 80 9.51 -19.27 12.02
N LEU A 81 10.22 -18.42 11.27
CA LEU A 81 11.68 -18.42 11.22
C LEU A 81 12.29 -18.06 12.58
N GLY A 82 11.74 -17.05 13.26
CA GLY A 82 12.18 -16.64 14.59
C GLY A 82 11.99 -17.74 15.65
N LEU A 83 10.87 -18.47 15.60
CA LEU A 83 10.62 -19.61 16.49
C LEU A 83 11.61 -20.75 16.22
N VAL A 84 11.88 -21.08 14.96
CA VAL A 84 12.85 -22.12 14.58
C VAL A 84 14.25 -21.73 15.05
N ALA A 85 14.68 -20.49 14.79
CA ALA A 85 15.96 -19.97 15.24
C ALA A 85 16.10 -20.03 16.78
N GLY A 86 15.08 -19.52 17.49
CA GLY A 86 15.08 -19.45 18.94
C GLY A 86 14.99 -20.80 19.65
N TYR A 87 14.29 -21.79 19.05
CA TYR A 87 14.12 -23.12 19.63
C TYR A 87 15.34 -24.02 19.42
N PHE A 88 15.84 -24.14 18.18
CA PHE A 88 16.93 -25.06 17.88
C PHE A 88 18.30 -24.50 18.29
N ARG A 89 18.47 -23.17 18.25
CA ARG A 89 19.73 -22.44 18.54
C ARG A 89 20.93 -22.95 17.70
N GLY A 90 22.05 -22.22 17.71
CA GLY A 90 23.27 -22.61 16.98
C GLY A 90 23.26 -22.22 15.50
N TRP A 91 23.66 -23.13 14.60
CA TRP A 91 23.94 -22.78 13.20
C TRP A 91 22.69 -22.30 12.42
N LEU A 92 21.50 -22.82 12.73
CA LEU A 92 20.24 -22.36 12.12
C LEU A 92 19.91 -20.92 12.50
N ASP A 93 20.10 -20.56 13.77
CA ASP A 93 19.94 -19.19 14.27
C ASP A 93 20.91 -18.24 13.56
N THR A 94 22.17 -18.66 13.41
CA THR A 94 23.18 -17.88 12.67
C THR A 94 22.81 -17.67 11.20
N LEU A 95 22.33 -18.72 10.49
CA LEU A 95 21.94 -18.59 9.08
C LEU A 95 20.72 -17.68 8.90
N ILE A 96 19.71 -17.82 9.75
CA ILE A 96 18.50 -16.99 9.71
C ILE A 96 18.85 -15.54 10.05
N GLY A 97 19.70 -15.33 11.06
CA GLY A 97 20.25 -14.02 11.43
C GLY A 97 20.97 -13.36 10.27
N TRP A 98 21.92 -14.06 9.63
CA TRP A 98 22.64 -13.53 8.47
C TRP A 98 21.71 -13.21 7.29
N GLY A 99 20.71 -14.05 7.02
CA GLY A 99 19.70 -13.75 6.01
C GLY A 99 18.98 -12.44 6.32
N THR A 100 18.60 -12.23 7.58
CA THR A 100 17.96 -10.99 8.05
C THR A 100 18.90 -9.80 7.93
N ASP A 101 20.16 -9.95 8.33
CA ASP A 101 21.18 -8.89 8.24
C ASP A 101 21.42 -8.46 6.80
N ILE A 102 21.49 -9.41 5.86
CA ILE A 102 21.63 -9.13 4.42
C ILE A 102 20.42 -8.33 3.92
N LEU A 103 19.20 -8.75 4.29
CA LEU A 103 17.98 -8.04 3.88
C LEU A 103 17.93 -6.62 4.43
N LEU A 104 18.37 -6.41 5.67
CA LEU A 104 18.41 -5.09 6.31
C LEU A 104 19.59 -4.22 5.86
N ALA A 105 20.65 -4.83 5.31
CA ALA A 105 21.82 -4.11 4.80
C ALA A 105 21.54 -3.32 3.53
N PHE A 106 20.58 -3.78 2.70
CA PHE A 106 20.19 -3.07 1.49
C PHE A 106 19.15 -1.99 1.80
N PRO A 107 19.39 -0.73 1.37
CA PRO A 107 18.38 0.31 1.43
C PRO A 107 17.14 -0.10 0.62
N SER A 108 15.99 -0.23 1.29
CA SER A 108 14.74 -0.70 0.68
C SER A 108 14.33 0.09 -0.57
N ILE A 109 14.66 1.39 -0.59
CA ILE A 109 14.36 2.27 -1.73
C ILE A 109 15.13 1.88 -3.00
N LEU A 110 16.37 1.39 -2.87
CA LEU A 110 17.17 0.95 -4.01
C LEU A 110 16.57 -0.30 -4.64
N LEU A 111 16.14 -1.25 -3.80
CA LEU A 111 15.47 -2.46 -4.26
C LEU A 111 14.14 -2.13 -4.95
N ALA A 112 13.34 -1.23 -4.37
CA ALA A 112 12.06 -0.81 -4.95
C ALA A 112 12.22 -0.20 -6.35
N ILE A 113 13.20 0.70 -6.54
CA ILE A 113 13.47 1.31 -7.85
C ILE A 113 13.92 0.26 -8.86
N ALA A 114 14.78 -0.69 -8.46
CA ALA A 114 15.25 -1.75 -9.36
C ALA A 114 14.11 -2.63 -9.88
N VAL A 115 13.15 -2.99 -9.03
CA VAL A 115 11.99 -3.82 -9.41
C VAL A 115 11.02 -3.06 -10.33
N VAL A 116 10.78 -1.76 -10.09
CA VAL A 116 9.88 -0.95 -10.93
C VAL A 116 10.48 -0.65 -12.31
N THR A 117 11.80 -0.65 -12.43
CA THR A 117 12.50 -0.32 -13.69
C THR A 117 12.58 -1.49 -14.66
N VAL A 118 12.37 -2.73 -14.18
CA VAL A 118 12.32 -3.96 -15.01
C VAL A 118 10.91 -4.21 -15.50
#